data_AF-A0A1Y1VTI7-F1
#
_entry.id   AF-A0A1Y1VTI7-F1
#
_cell.length_a   1.000
_cell.length_b   1.000
_cell.length_c   1.000
_cell.angle_alpha   90.00
_cell.angle_beta   90.00
_cell.angle_gamma   90.00
#
_symmetry.space_group_name_H-M   'P 1'
#
loop_
_entity.id
_entity.type
_entity.pdbx_description
1 polymer ?
#
loop_
_entity_poly.entity_id
_entity_poly.type
_entity_poly.pdbx_seq_one_letter_code
_entity_poly.pdbx_strand_id
1 'polypeptide(L)' 'VKYLVEHGEDVNKQNSSGCTPLFFACDSKNETIVKYLIENGADINVVNNLGYTALLYACYSGNKNIVKYLIEHGANYKNN' A
#
# COMPACT_ATOMS: atom_id res chain seq x y z
N VAL A 1 9.33 3.63 -9.32
CA VAL A 1 8.28 4.30 -8.52
C VAL A 1 8.41 5.80 -8.61
N LYS A 2 9.44 6.43 -8.03
CA LYS A 2 9.63 7.90 -8.05
C LYS A 2 9.46 8.54 -9.44
N TYR A 3 10.18 8.03 -10.44
CA TYR A 3 10.06 8.48 -11.83
C TYR A 3 8.62 8.47 -12.35
N LEU A 4 7.84 7.43 -12.06
CA LEU A 4 6.47 7.30 -12.54
C LEU A 4 5.54 8.32 -11.88
N VAL A 5 5.66 8.50 -10.56
CA VAL A 5 4.87 9.48 -9.81
C VAL A 5 5.18 10.91 -10.26
N GLU A 6 6.45 11.22 -10.50
CA GLU A 6 6.88 12.53 -11.02
C GLU A 6 6.39 12.81 -12.45
N HIS A 7 6.05 11.78 -13.21
CA HIS A 7 5.47 11.89 -14.55
C HIS A 7 3.93 11.80 -14.56
N GLY A 8 3.29 11.91 -13.39
CA GLY A 8 1.83 12.01 -13.28
C GLY A 8 1.10 10.67 -13.33
N GLU A 9 1.80 9.54 -13.17
CA GLU A 9 1.12 8.26 -12.98
C GLU A 9 0.34 8.23 -11.66
N ASP A 10 -0.86 7.66 -11.71
CA ASP A 10 -1.75 7.56 -10.55
C ASP A 10 -1.21 6.52 -9.56
N VAL A 11 -0.78 6.99 -8.38
CA VAL A 11 -0.28 6.14 -7.27
C VAL A 11 -1.35 5.18 -6.73
N ASN A 12 -2.63 5.44 -7.02
CA ASN A 12 -3.77 4.60 -6.64
C ASN A 12 -4.29 3.73 -7.77
N LYS A 13 -3.59 3.69 -8.92
CA LYS A 13 -4.01 2.88 -10.06
C LYS A 13 -4.13 1.41 -9.66
N GLN A 14 -5.34 0.88 -9.76
CA GLN A 14 -5.61 -0.53 -9.52
C GLN A 14 -5.31 -1.37 -10.77
N ASN A 15 -4.73 -2.55 -10.57
CA ASN A 15 -4.64 -3.57 -11.59
C ASN A 15 -5.96 -4.36 -11.73
N SER A 16 -6.00 -5.40 -12.57
CA SER A 16 -7.19 -6.24 -12.78
C SER A 16 -7.68 -6.99 -11.53
N SER A 17 -6.86 -7.11 -10.49
CA SER A 17 -7.19 -7.70 -9.20
C SER A 17 -7.60 -6.66 -8.14
N GLY A 18 -7.67 -5.37 -8.49
CA GLY A 18 -7.97 -4.29 -7.54
C GLY A 18 -6.78 -3.89 -6.65
N CYS A 19 -5.57 -4.41 -6.91
CA CYS A 19 -4.38 -4.08 -6.11
C CYS A 19 -3.74 -2.78 -6.62
N THR A 20 -3.38 -1.88 -5.69
CA THR A 20 -2.58 -0.67 -5.97
C THR A 20 -1.08 -0.96 -5.82
N PRO A 21 -0.19 -0.06 -6.28
CA PRO A 21 1.24 -0.14 -6.02
C PRO A 21 1.61 -0.39 -4.55
N LEU A 22 0.82 0.14 -3.60
CA LEU A 22 1.07 -0.01 -2.16
C LEU A 22 1.00 -1.47 -1.69
N PHE A 23 0.13 -2.29 -2.28
CA PHE A 23 0.04 -3.73 -1.97
C PHE A 23 1.36 -4.44 -2.23
N PHE A 24 1.93 -4.22 -3.41
CA PHE A 24 3.18 -4.85 -3.84
C PHE A 24 4.40 -4.30 -3.09
N ALA A 25 4.37 -3.02 -2.69
CA ALA A 25 5.39 -2.45 -1.81
C ALA A 25 5.40 -3.13 -0.43
N CYS A 26 4.22 -3.44 0.12
CA CYS A 26 4.08 -4.15 1.39
C CYS A 26 4.52 -5.63 1.30
N ASP A 27 4.14 -6.30 0.22
CA ASP A 27 4.52 -7.70 -0.03
C ASP A 27 6.04 -7.86 -0.23
N SER A 28 6.65 -6.94 -0.98
CA SER A 28 8.11 -6.91 -1.22
C SER A 28 8.94 -6.49 -0.01
N LYS A 29 8.31 -6.13 1.11
CA LYS A 29 8.95 -5.67 2.37
C LYS A 29 9.80 -4.41 2.19
N ASN A 30 9.58 -3.62 1.14
CA ASN A 30 10.36 -2.43 0.83
C ASN A 30 9.80 -1.19 1.55
N GLU A 31 10.28 -0.96 2.78
CA GLU A 31 9.86 0.17 3.62
C GLU A 31 10.00 1.52 2.91
N THR A 32 11.07 1.73 2.14
CA THR A 32 11.32 2.98 1.43
C THR A 32 10.23 3.27 0.40
N ILE A 33 9.79 2.26 -0.35
CA ILE A 33 8.72 2.43 -1.34
C ILE A 33 7.37 2.61 -0.67
N VAL A 34 7.10 1.89 0.43
CA VAL A 34 5.85 2.06 1.20
C VAL A 34 5.70 3.52 1.67
N LYS A 35 6.74 4.06 2.33
CA LYS A 35 6.73 5.45 2.81
C LYS A 35 6.55 6.43 1.66
N TYR A 36 7.32 6.26 0.60
CA TYR A 36 7.25 7.14 -0.57
C TYR A 36 5.84 7.18 -1.20
N LEU A 37 5.20 6.03 -1.36
CA LEU A 37 3.84 5.96 -1.93
C LEU A 37 2.83 6.69 -1.03
N ILE A 38 2.89 6.48 0.28
CA ILE A 38 1.99 7.11 1.26
C ILE A 38 2.19 8.62 1.31
N GLU A 39 3.44 9.09 1.33
CA GLU A 39 3.79 10.51 1.27
C GLU A 39 3.32 11.18 -0.03
N ASN A 40 3.13 10.41 -1.11
CA ASN A 40 2.63 10.89 -2.40
C ASN A 40 1.13 10.60 -2.60
N GLY A 41 0.38 10.35 -1.53
CA GLY A 41 -1.10 10.29 -1.59
C GLY A 41 -1.66 8.92 -1.97
N ALA A 42 -0.90 7.84 -1.79
CA ALA A 42 -1.48 6.50 -1.88
C ALA A 42 -2.55 6.31 -0.79
N ASP A 43 -3.74 5.89 -1.20
CA ASP A 43 -4.83 5.51 -0.32
C ASP A 43 -4.49 4.17 0.36
N ILE A 44 -4.19 4.28 1.64
CA ILE A 44 -3.79 3.18 2.52
C ILE A 44 -4.90 2.13 2.69
N ASN A 45 -6.16 2.52 2.55
CA ASN A 45 -7.32 1.69 2.91
C ASN A 45 -8.01 1.06 1.69
N VAL A 46 -7.38 1.10 0.51
CA VAL A 46 -7.91 0.41 -0.67
C VAL A 46 -8.07 -1.08 -0.40
N VAL A 47 -9.23 -1.60 -0.81
CA VAL A 47 -9.59 -3.02 -0.74
C VAL A 47 -9.53 -3.61 -2.14
N ASN A 48 -8.76 -4.67 -2.33
CA ASN A 48 -8.69 -5.37 -3.61
C ASN A 48 -9.91 -6.28 -3.83
N ASN A 49 -9.99 -6.91 -5.01
CA ASN A 49 -11.16 -7.73 -5.39
C ASN A 49 -11.33 -8.99 -4.51
N LEU A 50 -10.34 -9.33 -3.69
CA LEU A 50 -10.38 -10.45 -2.73
C LEU A 50 -10.73 -10.01 -1.30
N GLY A 51 -11.02 -8.72 -1.09
CA GLY A 51 -11.32 -8.18 0.23
C GLY A 51 -10.07 -7.89 1.08
N TYR A 52 -8.87 -7.86 0.48
CA TYR A 52 -7.62 -7.61 1.20
C TYR A 52 -7.17 -6.15 1.09
N THR A 53 -6.49 -5.66 2.13
CA THR A 53 -5.87 -4.34 2.20
C THR A 53 -4.34 -4.46 2.14
N ALA A 54 -3.64 -3.34 1.89
CA ALA A 54 -2.18 -3.29 1.97
C ALA A 54 -1.65 -3.72 3.35
N LEU A 55 -2.39 -3.43 4.43
CA LEU A 55 -2.07 -3.87 5.80
C LEU A 55 -2.05 -5.39 5.92
N LEU A 56 -2.99 -6.11 5.31
CA LEU A 56 -2.99 -7.58 5.32
C LEU A 56 -1.79 -8.16 4.57
N TYR A 57 -1.38 -7.56 3.45
CA TYR A 57 -0.17 -7.97 2.73
C TYR A 57 1.10 -7.72 3.55
N ALA A 58 1.19 -6.59 4.27
CA ALA A 58 2.29 -6.31 5.19
C ALA A 58 2.37 -7.33 6.33
N CYS A 59 1.21 -7.74 6.88
CA CYS A 59 1.13 -8.80 7.89
C CYS A 59 1.61 -10.14 7.32
N TYR A 60 1.15 -10.51 6.12
CA TYR A 60 1.55 -11.74 5.43
C TYR A 60 3.06 -11.78 5.14
N SER A 61 3.64 -10.65 4.71
CA SER A 61 5.07 -10.55 4.44
C SER A 61 5.92 -10.57 5.73
N GLY A 62 5.30 -10.33 6.88
CA GLY A 62 5.94 -10.42 8.21
C GLY A 62 6.85 -9.24 8.54
N ASN A 63 6.83 -8.15 7.78
CA ASN A 63 7.60 -6.95 8.11
C ASN A 63 6.84 -6.07 9.14
N LYS A 64 7.20 -6.25 10.43
CA LYS A 64 6.62 -5.51 11.55
C LYS A 64 6.73 -3.99 11.44
N ASN A 65 7.79 -3.46 10.82
CA ASN A 65 7.99 -2.02 10.66
C ASN A 65 6.96 -1.43 9.69
N ILE A 66 6.71 -2.12 8.58
CA ILE A 66 5.69 -1.72 7.61
C ILE A 66 4.31 -1.78 8.25
N VAL A 67 3.99 -2.88 8.96
CA VAL A 67 2.71 -3.01 9.67
C VAL A 67 2.50 -1.86 10.65
N LYS A 68 3.50 -1.56 11.48
CA LYS A 68 3.45 -0.45 12.43
C LYS A 68 3.25 0.89 11.72
N TYR A 69 4.05 1.16 10.67
CA TYR A 69 3.97 2.40 9.90
C TYR A 69 2.58 2.60 9.28
N LEU A 70 2.01 1.56 8.67
CA LEU A 70 0.66 1.62 8.09
C LEU A 70 -0.40 1.98 9.14
N ILE A 71 -0.38 1.31 10.31
CA ILE A 71 -1.32 1.58 11.41
C ILE A 71 -1.17 3.02 11.91
N GLU A 72 0.05 3.51 12.08
CA GLU A 72 0.33 4.89 12.49
C GLU A 72 -0.18 5.92 11.48
N HIS A 73 -0.30 5.55 10.20
CA HIS A 73 -0.81 6.40 9.12
C HIS A 73 -2.28 6.13 8.79
N GLY A 74 -3.02 5.47 9.69
CA GLY A 74 -4.48 5.32 9.58
C GLY A 74 -4.93 4.10 8.78
N ALA A 75 -4.06 3.12 8.55
CA ALA A 75 -4.49 1.82 8.04
C ALA A 75 -5.42 1.16 9.04
N ASN A 76 -6.61 0.80 8.57
CA ASN A 76 -7.56 0.03 9.34
C ASN A 76 -7.77 -1.35 8.70
N TYR A 77 -8.31 -2.27 9.50
CA TYR A 77 -8.74 -3.59 9.00
C TYR A 77 -10.24 -3.62 8.69
N LYS A 78 -10.95 -2.50 8.92
CA LYS A 78 -12.41 -2.44 8.84
C LYS A 78 -12.81 -1.81 7.51
N ASN A 79 -13.34 -2.64 6.62
CA ASN A 79 -14.13 -2.16 5.49
C ASN A 79 -15.42 -1.55 6.07
N ASN A 80 -15.50 -0.21 6.13
CA ASN A 80 -16.74 0.50 6.47
C ASN A 80 -17.50 0.83 5.18
#